data_AF-A0A1X0IQ03-F1
#
_entry.id   AF-A0A1X0IQ03-F1
#
_cell.length_a   1.000
_cell.length_b   1.000
_cell.length_c   1.000
_cell.angle_alpha   90.00
_cell.angle_beta   90.00
_cell.angle_gamma   90.00
#
_symmetry.space_group_name_H-M   'P 1'
#
loop_
_entity.id
_entity.type
_entity.pdbx_description
1 polymer ?
#
loop_
_entity_poly.entity_id
_entity_poly.type
_entity_poly.pdbx_seq_one_letter_code
_entity_poly.pdbx_strand_id
1 'polypeptide(L)'
;MNLAAPAIAQTVSELPRDPNSNQGWYPVPIAGNYNECAQLSAIIIKANTNAANPNTRAVMFHLGKFIPTGVPDTYGFNGVDTTQSTGDTVALSYVNGLGMQSVVKFRWNGNGVELIGNG
;
A
#
# COMPACT_ATOMS: atom_id res chain seq x y z
N MET A 1 -13.23 -6.78 -3.07
CA MET A 1 -12.10 -6.35 -2.22
C MET A 1 -12.03 -7.28 -1.01
N ASN A 2 -10.84 -7.78 -0.66
CA ASN A 2 -10.67 -8.71 0.47
C ASN A 2 -9.33 -8.50 1.19
N LEU A 3 -9.33 -7.81 2.34
CA LEU A 3 -8.11 -7.56 3.12
C LEU A 3 -7.69 -8.76 4.01
N ALA A 4 -8.51 -9.81 4.08
CA ALA A 4 -8.20 -11.05 4.79
C ALA A 4 -7.68 -12.15 3.85
N ALA A 5 -7.36 -11.81 2.60
CA ALA A 5 -6.85 -12.77 1.62
C ALA A 5 -5.51 -13.37 2.12
N PRO A 6 -5.34 -14.71 2.10
CA PRO A 6 -4.09 -15.35 2.54
C PRO A 6 -2.84 -14.85 1.79
N ALA A 7 -3.00 -14.47 0.52
CA ALA A 7 -1.93 -13.88 -0.30
C ALA A 7 -1.32 -12.62 0.33
N ILE A 8 -2.11 -11.83 1.07
CA ILE A 8 -1.62 -10.65 1.79
C ILE A 8 -0.65 -11.07 2.88
N ALA A 9 -1.07 -11.97 3.78
CA ALA A 9 -0.24 -12.41 4.90
C ALA A 9 1.07 -13.06 4.43
N GLN A 10 1.01 -13.88 3.38
CA GLN A 10 2.19 -14.47 2.74
C GLN A 10 3.13 -13.39 2.19
N THR A 11 2.62 -12.47 1.37
CA THR A 11 3.41 -11.37 0.81
C THR A 11 4.09 -10.56 1.91
N VAL A 12 3.35 -10.18 2.96
CA VAL A 12 3.89 -9.37 4.05
C VAL A 12 5.01 -10.08 4.82
N SER A 13 4.93 -11.41 4.96
CA SER A 13 5.96 -12.21 5.63
C SER A 13 7.27 -12.31 4.85
N GLU A 14 7.22 -12.15 3.52
CA GLU A 14 8.36 -12.23 2.61
C GLU A 14 9.02 -10.87 2.35
N LEU A 15 8.39 -9.77 2.79
CA LEU A 15 8.94 -8.44 2.60
C LEU A 15 10.24 -8.25 3.37
N PRO A 16 11.21 -7.51 2.79
CA PRO A 16 12.35 -7.01 3.55
C PRO A 16 11.87 -6.24 4.80
N ARG A 17 12.64 -6.36 5.88
CA ARG A 17 12.36 -5.66 7.13
C ARG A 17 12.30 -4.16 6.92
N ASP A 18 11.55 -3.48 7.79
CA ASP A 18 11.47 -2.03 7.80
C ASP A 18 12.86 -1.40 7.94
N PRO A 19 13.33 -0.56 7.00
CA PRO A 19 14.68 -0.01 7.04
C PRO A 19 14.92 0.93 8.24
N ASN A 20 13.86 1.53 8.80
CA ASN A 20 13.97 2.50 9.89
C ASN A 20 14.07 1.82 11.27
N SER A 21 13.33 0.74 11.49
CA SER A 21 13.26 0.05 12.80
C SER A 21 13.87 -1.35 12.81
N ASN A 22 14.24 -1.90 11.64
CA ASN A 22 14.65 -3.29 11.43
C ASN A 22 13.62 -4.33 11.94
N GLN A 23 12.36 -3.93 12.08
CA GLN A 23 11.27 -4.81 12.47
C GLN A 23 10.65 -5.48 11.25
N GLY A 24 10.02 -6.63 11.48
CA GLY A 24 9.09 -7.21 10.51
C GLY A 24 7.85 -6.32 10.35
N TRP A 25 7.03 -6.66 9.36
CA TRP A 25 5.77 -5.97 9.12
C TRP A 25 4.60 -6.68 9.80
N TYR A 26 3.61 -5.93 10.25
CA TYR A 26 2.37 -6.49 10.79
C TYR A 26 1.50 -7.04 9.65
N PRO A 27 1.10 -8.33 9.67
CA PRO A 27 0.50 -9.00 8.52
C PRO A 27 -0.94 -8.58 8.23
N VAL A 28 -1.60 -7.89 9.17
CA VAL A 28 -2.97 -7.38 8.98
C VAL A 28 -2.90 -5.93 8.48
N PRO A 29 -3.41 -5.64 7.27
CA PRO A 29 -3.45 -4.28 6.74
C PRO A 29 -4.24 -3.33 7.64
N ILE A 30 -3.79 -2.08 7.71
CA ILE A 30 -4.54 -1.00 8.37
C ILE A 30 -5.51 -0.30 7.40
N ALA A 31 -5.24 -0.42 6.09
CA ALA A 31 -6.08 0.08 5.01
C ALA A 31 -5.76 -0.69 3.72
N GLY A 32 -6.57 -0.51 2.68
CA GLY A 32 -6.28 -1.08 1.36
C GLY A 32 -7.49 -1.11 0.46
N ASN A 33 -7.29 -1.56 -0.76
CA ASN A 33 -8.33 -1.88 -1.73
C ASN A 33 -8.05 -3.21 -2.46
N TYR A 34 -7.26 -4.11 -1.85
CA TYR A 34 -6.83 -5.39 -2.44
C TYR A 34 -7.97 -6.11 -3.18
N ASN A 35 -7.72 -6.40 -4.45
CA ASN A 35 -8.64 -7.08 -5.34
C ASN A 35 -7.86 -7.93 -6.36
N GLU A 36 -8.10 -9.23 -6.37
CA GLU A 36 -7.46 -10.17 -7.30
C GLU A 36 -7.83 -9.92 -8.77
N CYS A 37 -8.96 -9.25 -9.02
CA CYS A 37 -9.44 -8.93 -10.37
C CYS A 37 -9.00 -7.54 -10.85
N ALA A 38 -8.40 -6.71 -9.99
CA ALA A 38 -7.97 -5.37 -10.38
C ALA A 38 -6.57 -5.40 -11.02
N GLN A 39 -6.36 -4.58 -12.04
CA GLN A 39 -5.03 -4.36 -12.62
C GLN A 39 -4.09 -3.71 -11.62
N LEU A 40 -4.57 -2.86 -10.73
CA LEU A 40 -3.79 -2.35 -9.61
C LEU A 40 -4.64 -2.33 -8.35
N SER A 41 -4.09 -2.89 -7.27
CA SER A 41 -4.64 -2.73 -5.93
C SER A 41 -3.50 -2.62 -4.91
N ALA A 42 -3.81 -2.13 -3.71
CA ALA A 42 -2.83 -1.94 -2.67
C ALA A 42 -3.39 -2.25 -1.28
N ILE A 43 -2.47 -2.49 -0.36
CA ILE A 43 -2.71 -2.51 1.09
C ILE A 43 -1.72 -1.57 1.75
N ILE A 44 -2.09 -1.03 2.91
CA ILE A 44 -1.18 -0.33 3.80
C ILE A 44 -0.89 -1.23 4.98
N ILE A 45 0.39 -1.47 5.24
CA ILE A 45 0.89 -2.19 6.40
C ILE A 45 1.71 -1.26 7.29
N LYS A 46 1.90 -1.67 8.53
CA LYS A 46 2.72 -0.96 9.51
C LYS A 46 3.82 -1.85 10.05
N ALA A 47 4.92 -1.24 10.51
CA ALA A 47 5.96 -1.96 11.24
C ALA A 47 5.36 -2.65 12.48
N ASN A 48 5.83 -3.87 12.77
CA ASN A 48 5.39 -4.66 13.91
C ASN A 48 6.07 -4.18 15.20
N THR A 49 5.66 -3.02 15.70
CA THR A 49 6.23 -2.35 16.86
C THR A 49 5.16 -1.65 17.70
N ASN A 50 5.48 -1.37 18.96
CA ASN A 50 4.64 -0.61 19.89
C ASN A 50 4.93 0.91 19.86
N ALA A 51 5.71 1.39 18.89
CA ALA A 51 5.95 2.82 18.70
C ALA A 51 4.63 3.58 18.49
N ALA A 52 4.53 4.80 19.01
CA ALA A 52 3.32 5.62 18.88
C ALA A 52 2.95 5.90 17.41
N ASN A 53 3.97 6.10 16.57
CA ASN A 53 3.82 6.33 15.13
C ASN A 53 4.70 5.31 14.37
N PRO A 54 4.23 4.06 14.20
CA PRO A 54 4.99 3.06 13.48
C PRO A 54 5.12 3.44 12.00
N ASN A 55 6.25 3.12 11.37
CA ASN A 55 6.42 3.35 9.95
C ASN A 55 5.38 2.55 9.16
N THR A 56 4.83 3.13 8.11
CA THR A 56 3.85 2.50 7.23
C THR A 56 4.40 2.35 5.82
N ARG A 57 3.89 1.39 5.06
CA ARG A 57 4.26 1.14 3.67
C ARG A 57 3.04 0.71 2.87
N ALA A 58 2.90 1.18 1.64
CA ALA A 58 1.96 0.61 0.69
C ALA A 58 2.57 -0.58 -0.07
N VAL A 59 1.87 -1.69 -0.11
CA VAL A 59 2.23 -2.89 -0.88
C VAL A 59 1.23 -3.00 -2.03
N MET A 60 1.74 -3.04 -3.26
CA MET A 60 0.92 -3.03 -4.47
C MET A 60 0.88 -4.40 -5.15
N PHE A 61 -0.26 -4.68 -5.78
CA PHE A 61 -0.58 -5.94 -6.42
C PHE A 61 -1.16 -5.70 -7.81
N HIS A 62 -0.71 -6.51 -8.78
CA HIS A 62 -1.29 -6.60 -10.12
C HIS A 62 -2.03 -7.93 -10.23
N LEU A 63 -3.35 -7.90 -10.45
CA LEU A 63 -4.18 -9.10 -10.53
C LEU A 63 -3.98 -10.05 -9.34
N GLY A 64 -3.95 -9.48 -8.13
CA GLY A 64 -3.72 -10.19 -6.86
C GLY A 64 -2.28 -10.63 -6.59
N LYS A 65 -1.34 -10.39 -7.51
CA LYS A 65 0.08 -10.78 -7.35
C LYS A 65 0.92 -9.59 -6.92
N PHE A 66 1.79 -9.79 -5.93
CA PHE A 66 2.70 -8.76 -5.45
C PHE A 66 3.60 -8.23 -6.56
N ILE A 67 3.81 -6.91 -6.58
CA ILE A 67 4.72 -6.22 -7.51
C ILE A 67 6.03 -5.90 -6.77
N PRO A 68 7.12 -6.66 -6.97
CA PRO A 68 8.35 -6.51 -6.19
C PRO A 68 9.23 -5.33 -6.64
N THR A 69 9.08 -4.89 -7.90
CA THR A 69 9.94 -3.89 -8.55
C THR A 69 9.13 -2.95 -9.41
N GLY A 70 9.67 -1.76 -9.72
CA GLY A 70 8.95 -0.78 -10.55
C GLY A 70 7.77 -0.13 -9.81
N VAL A 71 7.85 -0.11 -8.46
CA VAL A 71 6.95 0.64 -7.59
C VAL A 71 7.80 1.74 -6.93
N PRO A 72 7.36 3.01 -6.94
CA PRO A 72 8.02 4.07 -6.19
C PRO A 72 8.11 3.75 -4.71
N ASP A 73 8.91 4.51 -3.96
CA ASP A 73 8.88 4.40 -2.52
C ASP A 73 7.52 4.85 -1.98
N THR A 74 6.90 4.02 -1.14
CA THR A 74 5.53 4.17 -0.63
C THR A 74 5.48 4.25 0.90
N TYR A 75 6.59 4.58 1.57
CA TYR A 75 6.57 4.81 3.00
C TYR A 75 5.73 6.04 3.39
N GLY A 76 5.13 5.99 4.57
CA GLY A 76 4.43 7.13 5.18
C GLY A 76 2.95 7.26 4.80
N PHE A 77 2.47 6.63 3.72
CA PHE A 77 1.03 6.56 3.44
C PHE A 77 0.30 5.77 4.52
N ASN A 78 -0.86 6.27 4.98
CA ASN A 78 -1.65 5.66 6.05
C ASN A 78 -3.07 5.30 5.62
N GLY A 79 -3.43 5.54 4.35
CA GLY A 79 -4.73 5.17 3.82
C GLY A 79 -4.73 4.91 2.31
N VAL A 80 -5.87 4.41 1.83
CA VAL A 80 -6.21 4.32 0.41
C VAL A 80 -7.55 5.02 0.22
N ASP A 81 -7.59 6.01 -0.67
CA ASP A 81 -8.83 6.67 -1.06
C ASP A 81 -9.53 5.83 -2.13
N THR A 82 -10.51 5.04 -1.71
CA THR A 82 -11.28 4.16 -2.59
C THR A 82 -12.20 4.92 -3.54
N THR A 83 -12.54 6.18 -3.23
CA THR A 83 -13.38 7.02 -4.11
C THR A 83 -12.60 7.55 -5.31
N GLN A 84 -11.27 7.63 -5.18
CA GLN A 84 -10.34 8.08 -6.22
C GLN A 84 -9.52 6.93 -6.81
N SER A 85 -9.81 5.69 -6.42
CA SER A 85 -9.20 4.48 -6.96
C SER A 85 -10.11 3.83 -8.02
N THR A 86 -9.51 3.28 -9.06
CA THR A 86 -10.19 2.56 -10.16
C THR A 86 -9.61 1.15 -10.29
N GLY A 87 -9.96 0.41 -11.35
CA GLY A 87 -9.40 -0.92 -11.59
C GLY A 87 -7.90 -0.94 -11.86
N ASP A 88 -7.33 0.16 -12.36
CA ASP A 88 -5.92 0.31 -12.73
C ASP A 88 -5.18 1.39 -11.94
N THR A 89 -5.90 2.18 -11.13
CA THR A 89 -5.36 3.30 -10.36
C THR A 89 -5.61 3.10 -8.87
N VAL A 90 -4.58 3.31 -8.06
CA VAL A 90 -4.64 3.36 -6.60
C VAL A 90 -4.33 4.78 -6.15
N ALA A 91 -5.23 5.38 -5.37
CA ALA A 91 -5.02 6.64 -4.70
C ALA A 91 -4.56 6.40 -3.25
N LEU A 92 -3.28 6.60 -2.96
CA LEU A 92 -2.74 6.51 -1.61
C LEU A 92 -2.95 7.82 -0.88
N SER A 93 -3.37 7.76 0.38
CA SER A 93 -3.57 8.95 1.21
C SER A 93 -2.61 9.00 2.39
N TYR A 94 -2.22 10.22 2.73
CA TYR A 94 -1.53 10.57 3.96
C TYR A 94 -2.37 11.60 4.70
N VAL A 95 -2.83 11.25 5.90
CA VAL A 95 -3.46 12.19 6.83
C VAL A 95 -2.47 12.54 7.92
N ASN A 96 -2.14 13.83 8.05
CA ASN A 96 -1.25 14.31 9.10
C ASN A 96 -1.97 14.45 10.46
N GLY A 97 -1.23 14.77 11.52
CA GLY A 97 -1.78 14.94 12.87
C GLY A 97 -2.81 16.06 13.03
N LEU A 98 -2.98 16.92 12.02
CA LEU A 98 -3.98 18.00 11.98
C LEU A 98 -5.23 17.62 11.16
N GLY A 99 -5.31 16.39 10.66
CA GLY A 99 -6.42 15.91 9.84
C GLY A 99 -6.36 16.36 8.38
N MET A 100 -5.27 17.00 7.94
CA MET A 100 -5.10 17.39 6.55
C MET A 100 -4.68 16.19 5.71
N GLN A 101 -5.46 15.90 4.68
CA GLN A 101 -5.24 14.78 3.77
C GLN A 101 -4.48 15.23 2.51
N SER A 102 -3.45 14.50 2.15
CA SER A 102 -2.80 14.53 0.84
C SER A 102 -3.05 13.23 0.13
N VAL A 103 -3.29 13.27 -1.19
CA VAL A 103 -3.54 12.09 -2.03
C VAL A 103 -2.54 12.06 -3.17
N VAL A 104 -1.92 10.90 -3.37
CA VAL A 104 -1.00 10.62 -4.48
C VAL A 104 -1.56 9.44 -5.27
N LYS A 105 -1.69 9.59 -6.58
CA LYS A 105 -2.24 8.55 -7.44
C LYS A 105 -1.15 7.79 -8.18
N PHE A 106 -1.32 6.48 -8.20
CA PHE A 106 -0.47 5.53 -8.89
C PHE A 106 -1.31 4.72 -9.87
N ARG A 107 -0.79 4.47 -11.07
CA ARG A 107 -1.49 3.72 -12.11
C ARG A 107 -0.63 2.60 -12.66
N TRP A 108 -1.26 1.51 -13.06
CA TRP A 108 -0.63 0.46 -13.86
C TRP A 108 -0.58 0.87 -15.34
N ASN A 109 0.60 0.93 -15.93
CA ASN A 109 0.78 1.37 -17.33
C ASN A 109 0.98 0.22 -18.34
N GLY A 110 0.77 -1.03 -17.92
CA GLY A 110 0.99 -2.23 -18.72
C GLY A 110 2.28 -2.96 -18.37
N ASN A 111 3.31 -2.25 -17.88
CA ASN A 111 4.60 -2.84 -17.50
C ASN A 111 4.95 -2.66 -16.02
N GLY A 112 4.47 -1.58 -15.39
CA GLY A 112 4.78 -1.26 -14.01
C GLY A 112 3.84 -0.23 -13.42
N VAL A 113 4.18 0.23 -12.22
CA VAL A 113 3.44 1.28 -11.53
C VAL A 113 4.08 2.64 -11.82
N GLU A 114 3.29 3.58 -12.30
CA GLU A 114 3.69 4.96 -12.51
C GLU A 114 2.95 5.90 -11.56
N LEU A 115 3.63 6.95 -11.09
CA LEU A 115 3.01 8.04 -10.37
C LEU A 115 2.35 8.98 -11.39
N ILE A 116 1.06 9.24 -11.24
CA ILE A 116 0.28 10.09 -12.16
C ILE A 116 -0.12 11.44 -11.55
N GLY A 117 0.36 11.75 -10.34
CA GLY A 117 0.26 13.06 -9.70
C GLY A 117 -0.70 13.13 -8.52
N ASN A 118 -0.71 14.30 -7.88
CA ASN A 118 -1.63 14.67 -6.82
C ASN A 118 -2.81 15.39 -7.47
N GLY A 119 -4.04 14.93 -7.21
CA GLY A 119 -5.26 15.64 -7.60
C GLY A 119 -5.51 16.81 -6.68
#